data_AF-A0A2A2KP30-F1
#
_entry.id   AF-A0A2A2KP30-F1
#
_cell.length_a   1.000
_cell.length_b   1.000
_cell.length_c   1.000
_cell.angle_alpha   90.00
_cell.angle_beta   90.00
_cell.angle_gamma   90.00
#
_symmetry.space_group_name_H-M   'P 1'
#
loop_
_entity.id
_entity.type
_entity.pdbx_description
1 polymer ?
#
loop_
_entity_poly.entity_id
_entity_poly.type
_entity_poly.pdbx_seq_one_letter_code
_entity_poly.pdbx_strand_id
1 'polypeptide(L)'
;MFSAIVLLLLLHGGLAEVEEYKISPEECRQAGFVPESLKCDSCHKLGDFNLDTLMTDCLGCCTKEKELEHEKYPLAIMEVCECNLGRFPQMQAFVHNDMAAAWGGRVKVRHVRGVRPTIILKDASGVPRQTLNVEKWDTNTLTGYVFFLKI
;
A
#
# COMPACT_ATOMS: atom_id res chain seq x y z
N MET A 1 -32.12 27.49 31.92
CA MET A 1 -32.28 26.86 30.60
C MET A 1 -31.22 27.27 29.56
N PHE A 2 -30.15 28.02 29.91
CA PHE A 2 -29.08 28.37 28.95
C PHE A 2 -27.79 27.55 29.10
N SER A 3 -27.65 26.79 30.20
CA SER A 3 -26.42 26.05 30.49
C SER A 3 -26.29 24.71 29.76
N ALA A 4 -27.38 24.13 29.25
CA ALA A 4 -27.36 22.83 28.59
C ALA A 4 -27.01 22.92 27.09
N ILE A 5 -27.31 24.05 26.43
CA ILE A 5 -27.06 24.26 25.00
C ILE A 5 -25.56 24.46 24.73
N VAL A 6 -24.83 25.09 25.67
CA VAL A 6 -23.39 25.32 25.56
C VAL A 6 -22.60 24.00 25.61
N LEU A 7 -23.06 23.00 26.37
CA LEU A 7 -22.40 21.69 26.43
C LEU A 7 -22.62 20.84 25.15
N LEU A 8 -23.74 21.02 24.44
CA LEU A 8 -24.04 20.27 23.22
C LEU A 8 -23.25 20.76 22.00
N LEU A 9 -22.83 22.02 21.99
CA LEU A 9 -22.00 22.59 20.91
C LEU A 9 -20.54 22.14 21.00
N LEU A 10 -20.04 21.78 22.19
CA LEU A 10 -18.68 21.29 22.38
C LEU A 10 -18.45 19.84 21.92
N LEU A 11 -19.53 19.08 21.69
CA LEU A 11 -19.46 17.67 21.29
C LEU A 11 -19.47 17.46 19.75
N HIS A 12 -19.64 18.53 18.96
CA HIS A 12 -19.63 18.46 17.49
C HIS A 12 -18.36 19.07 16.87
N GLY A 13 -17.27 19.18 17.64
CA GLY A 13 -15.95 19.44 17.08
C GLY A 13 -15.54 18.28 16.18
N GLY A 14 -15.91 18.35 14.90
CA GLY A 14 -15.46 17.41 13.88
C GLY A 14 -13.95 17.28 13.92
N LEU A 15 -13.45 16.07 13.74
CA LEU A 15 -12.06 15.81 13.38
C LEU A 15 -11.81 16.53 12.04
N ALA A 16 -11.32 17.76 12.09
CA ALA A 16 -10.61 18.33 10.95
C ALA A 16 -9.34 17.49 10.83
N GLU A 17 -9.24 16.67 9.80
CA GLU A 17 -7.96 16.15 9.36
C GLU A 17 -7.07 17.38 9.12
N VAL A 18 -6.02 17.52 9.92
CA VAL A 18 -5.10 18.65 9.80
C VAL A 18 -4.33 18.44 8.50
N GLU A 19 -4.83 19.02 7.41
CA GLU A 19 -4.08 19.16 6.18
C GLU A 19 -2.93 20.13 6.47
N GLU A 20 -1.71 19.58 6.61
CA GLU A 20 -0.51 20.34 6.99
C GLU A 20 0.03 21.12 5.78
N TYR A 21 -0.71 22.14 5.32
CA TYR A 21 -0.17 23.14 4.41
C TYR A 21 0.64 24.16 5.20
N LYS A 22 1.83 24.53 4.72
CA LYS A 22 2.63 25.60 5.34
C LYS A 22 2.12 26.99 4.97
N ILE A 23 1.31 27.08 3.92
CA ILE A 23 0.80 28.29 3.28
C ILE A 23 -0.72 28.12 3.04
N SER A 24 -1.46 29.22 2.85
CA SER A 24 -2.90 29.14 2.59
C SER A 24 -3.21 28.41 1.26
N PRO A 25 -4.33 27.65 1.17
CA PRO A 25 -4.73 26.99 -0.09
C PRO A 25 -4.94 27.97 -1.25
N GLU A 26 -5.27 29.23 -0.95
CA GLU A 26 -5.48 30.27 -1.96
C GLU A 26 -4.16 30.73 -2.58
N GLU A 27 -3.12 30.95 -1.78
CA GLU A 27 -1.77 31.24 -2.28
C GLU A 27 -1.22 30.07 -3.11
N CYS A 28 -1.51 28.84 -2.72
CA CYS A 28 -1.16 27.66 -3.51
C CYS A 28 -1.83 27.66 -4.89
N ARG A 29 -3.13 27.99 -4.97
CA ARG A 29 -3.84 28.13 -6.25
C ARG A 29 -3.28 29.26 -7.11
N GLN A 30 -2.88 30.37 -6.49
CA GLN A 30 -2.24 31.49 -7.20
C GLN A 30 -0.86 31.13 -7.75
N ALA A 31 -0.12 30.28 -7.05
CA ALA A 31 1.13 29.70 -7.52
C ALA A 31 0.94 28.58 -8.57
N GLY A 32 -0.31 28.22 -8.90
CA GLY A 32 -0.65 27.22 -9.92
C GLY A 32 -0.78 25.78 -9.40
N PHE A 33 -0.80 25.57 -8.09
CA PHE A 33 -0.97 24.26 -7.47
C PHE A 33 -2.42 23.97 -7.10
N VAL A 34 -2.80 22.69 -7.09
CA VAL A 34 -4.12 22.22 -6.62
C VAL A 34 -3.93 21.52 -5.28
N PRO A 35 -4.00 22.24 -4.14
CA PRO A 35 -3.57 21.74 -2.84
C PRO A 35 -4.29 20.46 -2.41
N GLU A 36 -5.58 20.33 -2.76
CA GLU A 36 -6.43 19.19 -2.38
C GLU A 36 -5.96 17.85 -3.01
N SER A 37 -5.19 17.92 -4.09
CA SER A 37 -4.66 16.75 -4.81
C SER A 37 -3.14 16.68 -4.81
N LEU A 38 -2.46 17.74 -4.35
CA LEU A 38 -1.01 17.85 -4.41
C LEU A 38 -0.36 17.01 -3.31
N LYS A 39 0.51 16.12 -3.74
CA LYS A 39 1.16 15.06 -2.97
C LYS A 39 2.65 15.34 -2.92
N CYS A 40 3.28 15.31 -1.74
CA CYS A 40 4.65 15.80 -1.57
C CYS A 40 5.66 14.96 -2.37
N ASP A 41 5.40 13.68 -2.59
CA ASP A 41 6.20 12.84 -3.49
C ASP A 41 6.21 13.34 -4.94
N SER A 42 5.14 14.03 -5.37
CA SER A 42 5.07 14.63 -6.70
C SER A 42 5.99 15.84 -6.84
N CYS A 43 6.24 16.58 -5.76
CA CYS A 43 7.16 17.72 -5.77
C CYS A 43 8.59 17.25 -6.07
N HIS A 44 9.01 16.08 -5.55
CA HIS A 44 10.34 15.54 -5.79
C HIS A 44 10.62 15.15 -7.26
N LYS A 45 9.57 14.96 -8.08
CA LYS A 45 9.70 14.68 -9.52
C LYS A 45 9.91 15.93 -10.37
N LEU A 46 9.75 17.13 -9.81
CA LEU A 46 9.93 18.38 -10.57
C LEU A 46 11.35 18.53 -11.12
N GLY A 47 12.36 18.00 -10.42
CA GLY A 47 13.74 18.01 -10.88
C GLY A 47 13.98 17.21 -12.16
N ASP A 48 13.18 16.15 -12.40
CA ASP A 48 13.25 15.35 -13.63
C ASP A 48 12.84 16.15 -14.87
N PHE A 49 12.12 17.26 -14.68
CA PHE A 49 11.62 18.15 -15.73
C PHE A 49 12.27 19.54 -15.70
N ASN A 50 13.37 19.72 -14.94
CA ASN A 50 14.04 21.01 -14.74
C ASN A 50 13.13 22.10 -14.16
N LEU A 51 12.16 21.73 -13.31
CA LEU A 51 11.22 22.63 -12.63
C LEU A 51 11.60 22.87 -11.16
N ASP A 52 12.88 22.75 -10.81
CA ASP A 52 13.40 22.87 -9.45
C ASP A 52 13.04 24.21 -8.78
N THR A 53 12.82 25.27 -9.57
CA THR A 53 12.39 26.58 -9.08
C THR A 53 11.04 26.53 -8.37
N LEU A 54 10.18 25.59 -8.73
CA LEU A 54 8.85 25.39 -8.14
C LEU A 54 8.86 24.49 -6.90
N MET A 55 10.01 23.90 -6.55
CA MET A 55 10.13 22.93 -5.47
C MET A 55 9.68 23.51 -4.12
N THR A 56 10.11 24.73 -3.80
CA THR A 56 9.80 25.38 -2.52
C THR A 56 8.30 25.63 -2.37
N ASP A 57 7.66 26.16 -3.41
CA ASP A 57 6.23 26.47 -3.41
C ASP A 57 5.41 25.18 -3.38
N CYS A 58 5.82 24.16 -4.16
CA CYS A 58 5.20 22.84 -4.17
C CYS A 58 5.22 22.21 -2.76
N LEU A 59 6.37 22.23 -2.08
CA LEU A 59 6.53 21.70 -0.73
C LEU A 59 5.79 22.52 0.34
N GLY A 60 5.44 23.78 0.06
CA GLY A 60 4.57 24.59 0.91
C GLY A 60 3.08 24.24 0.77
N CYS A 61 2.71 23.66 -0.37
CA CYS A 61 1.34 23.42 -0.80
C CYS A 61 0.92 21.95 -0.83
N CYS A 62 1.85 21.01 -0.70
CA CYS A 62 1.57 19.59 -0.76
C CYS A 62 1.07 19.04 0.58
N THR A 63 0.23 18.01 0.50
CA THR A 63 -0.10 17.17 1.65
C THR A 63 0.94 16.06 1.78
N LYS A 64 1.61 15.97 2.93
CA LYS A 64 2.48 14.84 3.25
C LYS A 64 1.67 13.56 3.23
N GLU A 65 2.04 12.66 2.35
CA GLU A 65 1.61 11.29 2.42
C GLU A 65 2.16 10.69 3.71
N LYS A 66 1.30 10.03 4.49
CA LYS A 66 1.84 8.97 5.35
C LYS A 66 2.45 7.98 4.38
N GLU A 67 3.77 7.85 4.41
CA GLU A 67 4.41 6.66 3.91
C GLU A 67 3.68 5.52 4.62
N LEU A 68 2.81 4.82 3.90
CA LEU A 68 2.38 3.52 4.36
C LEU A 68 3.69 2.76 4.37
N GLU A 69 4.32 2.70 5.55
CA GLU A 69 5.29 1.70 5.89
C GLU A 69 4.54 0.38 5.71
N HIS A 70 4.43 -0.06 4.46
CA HIS A 70 4.12 -1.43 4.15
C HIS A 70 5.20 -2.17 4.91
N GLU A 71 4.81 -2.93 5.93
CA GLU A 71 5.73 -3.82 6.63
C GLU A 71 6.55 -4.50 5.54
N LYS A 72 7.84 -4.19 5.48
CA LYS A 72 8.67 -4.61 4.35
C LYS A 72 8.73 -6.13 4.44
N TYR A 73 8.06 -6.79 3.49
CA TYR A 73 8.07 -8.25 3.37
C TYR A 73 9.00 -8.64 2.22
N PRO A 74 10.33 -8.62 2.41
CA PRO A 74 11.27 -8.95 1.34
C PRO A 74 11.19 -10.42 0.90
N LEU A 75 10.40 -11.26 1.60
CA LEU A 75 10.28 -12.69 1.35
C LEU A 75 8.81 -13.13 1.46
N ALA A 76 8.40 -14.11 0.65
CA ALA A 76 7.11 -14.77 0.79
C ALA A 76 7.19 -16.28 0.48
N ILE A 77 6.34 -17.05 1.16
CA ILE A 77 6.13 -18.48 0.89
C ILE A 77 4.65 -18.71 0.57
N MET A 78 4.38 -19.25 -0.61
CA MET A 78 3.07 -19.74 -1.01
C MET A 78 2.93 -21.20 -0.62
N GLU A 79 2.08 -21.50 0.35
CA GLU A 79 1.78 -22.87 0.75
C GLU A 79 0.58 -23.43 0.00
N VAL A 80 0.75 -24.62 -0.55
CA VAL A 80 -0.29 -25.34 -1.30
C VAL A 80 -0.26 -26.83 -0.98
N CYS A 81 -1.40 -27.53 -1.09
CA CYS A 81 -1.41 -28.98 -1.18
C CYS A 81 -1.69 -29.41 -2.61
N GLU A 82 -0.81 -30.19 -3.23
CA GLU A 82 -1.09 -30.86 -4.52
C GLU A 82 -2.39 -31.66 -4.49
N CYS A 83 -2.70 -32.28 -3.34
CA CYS A 83 -3.91 -33.05 -3.12
C CYS A 83 -5.22 -32.26 -3.31
N ASN A 84 -5.18 -30.95 -3.06
CA ASN A 84 -6.35 -30.08 -3.09
C ASN A 84 -6.25 -29.00 -4.19
N LEU A 85 -5.10 -28.87 -4.87
CA LEU A 85 -4.85 -27.79 -5.82
C LEU A 85 -5.82 -27.81 -7.00
N GLY A 86 -6.30 -28.99 -7.41
CA GLY A 86 -7.36 -29.13 -8.43
C GLY A 86 -8.69 -28.44 -8.08
N ARG A 87 -8.93 -28.10 -6.81
CA ARG A 87 -10.10 -27.31 -6.37
C ARG A 87 -9.90 -25.81 -6.53
N PHE A 88 -8.68 -25.39 -6.84
CA PHE A 88 -8.27 -23.98 -6.99
C PHE A 88 -7.60 -23.79 -8.36
N PRO A 89 -8.32 -23.99 -9.48
CA PRO A 89 -7.75 -23.93 -10.83
C PRO A 89 -7.06 -22.60 -11.13
N GLN A 90 -7.54 -21.51 -10.55
CA GLN A 90 -6.97 -20.17 -10.68
C GLN A 90 -5.55 -20.04 -10.07
N MET A 91 -5.16 -20.95 -9.17
CA MET A 91 -3.84 -21.03 -8.53
C MET A 91 -2.94 -22.11 -9.14
N GLN A 92 -3.51 -23.06 -9.89
CA GLN A 92 -2.75 -24.12 -10.56
C GLN A 92 -1.73 -23.57 -11.53
N ALA A 93 -2.11 -22.55 -12.32
CA ALA A 93 -1.20 -21.93 -13.27
C ALA A 93 0.04 -21.33 -12.58
N PHE A 94 -0.14 -20.65 -11.45
CA PHE A 94 0.97 -20.08 -10.69
C PHE A 94 1.97 -21.14 -10.21
N VAL A 95 1.47 -22.28 -9.72
CA VAL A 95 2.29 -23.38 -9.19
C VAL A 95 2.93 -24.20 -10.31
N HIS A 96 2.15 -24.67 -11.29
CA HIS A 96 2.63 -25.60 -12.32
C HIS A 96 3.52 -24.93 -13.37
N ASN A 97 3.33 -23.64 -13.65
CA ASN A 97 4.19 -22.89 -14.57
C ASN A 97 5.40 -22.25 -13.87
N ASP A 98 5.66 -22.59 -12.60
CA ASP A 98 6.76 -22.06 -11.80
C ASP A 98 6.85 -20.52 -11.82
N MET A 99 5.69 -19.86 -11.74
CA MET A 99 5.64 -18.40 -11.89
C MET A 99 6.39 -17.68 -10.76
N ALA A 100 6.52 -18.32 -9.59
CA ALA A 100 7.31 -17.82 -8.47
C ALA A 100 8.78 -17.56 -8.82
N ALA A 101 9.34 -18.23 -9.83
CA ALA A 101 10.70 -18.01 -10.30
C ALA A 101 10.97 -16.57 -10.76
N ALA A 102 9.94 -15.84 -11.21
CA ALA A 102 10.06 -14.44 -11.62
C ALA A 102 10.55 -13.51 -10.50
N TRP A 103 10.47 -13.93 -9.23
CA TRP A 103 10.91 -13.15 -8.06
C TRP A 103 12.31 -13.53 -7.56
N GLY A 104 13.12 -14.26 -8.33
CA GLY A 104 14.53 -14.51 -8.00
C GLY A 104 14.71 -15.24 -6.66
N GLY A 105 13.75 -16.09 -6.29
CA GLY A 105 13.77 -16.85 -5.04
C GLY A 105 13.25 -16.10 -3.81
N ARG A 106 12.81 -14.84 -3.95
CA ARG A 106 12.16 -14.07 -2.86
C ARG A 106 10.74 -14.58 -2.59
N VAL A 107 10.08 -15.09 -3.63
CA VAL A 107 8.83 -15.86 -3.52
C VAL A 107 9.13 -17.32 -3.77
N LYS A 108 8.61 -18.20 -2.91
CA LYS A 108 8.77 -19.66 -3.07
C LYS A 108 7.44 -20.37 -2.90
N VAL A 109 7.25 -21.48 -3.61
CA VAL A 109 6.13 -22.40 -3.36
C VAL A 109 6.59 -23.51 -2.41
N ARG A 110 5.77 -23.80 -1.40
CA ARG A 110 5.99 -24.89 -0.44
C ARG A 110 4.79 -25.83 -0.45
N HIS A 111 5.03 -27.10 -0.74
CA HIS A 111 3.97 -28.11 -0.72
C HIS A 111 3.76 -28.64 0.69
N VAL A 112 2.59 -28.39 1.26
CA VAL A 112 2.20 -28.85 2.60
C VAL A 112 0.89 -29.63 2.49
N ARG A 113 0.83 -30.81 3.09
CA ARG A 113 -0.37 -31.65 2.98
C ARG A 113 -1.54 -31.03 3.73
N GLY A 114 -2.73 -31.05 3.12
CA GLY A 114 -3.99 -30.62 3.73
C GLY A 114 -4.19 -29.11 3.82
N VAL A 115 -3.19 -28.29 3.49
CA VAL A 115 -3.36 -26.83 3.52
C VAL A 115 -4.21 -26.36 2.34
N ARG A 116 -4.90 -25.24 2.56
CA ARG A 116 -5.54 -24.46 1.49
C ARG A 116 -4.54 -23.39 1.00
N PRO A 117 -4.62 -22.94 -0.26
CA PRO A 117 -3.76 -21.90 -0.81
C PRO A 117 -3.61 -20.70 0.14
N THR A 118 -2.39 -20.51 0.62
CA THR A 118 -2.06 -19.50 1.64
C THR A 118 -0.72 -18.85 1.29
N ILE A 119 -0.63 -17.52 1.38
CA ILE A 119 0.66 -16.82 1.26
C ILE A 119 1.11 -16.33 2.63
N ILE A 120 2.36 -16.64 2.97
CA ILE A 120 3.02 -16.24 4.22
C ILE A 120 4.08 -15.21 3.86
N LEU A 121 3.88 -13.98 4.31
CA LEU A 121 4.79 -12.86 4.14
C LEU A 121 5.80 -12.85 5.29
N LYS A 122 7.08 -12.63 4.96
CA LYS A 122 8.21 -12.78 5.87
C LYS A 122 9.09 -11.54 5.84
N ASP A 123 9.67 -11.22 6.98
CA ASP A 123 10.70 -10.18 7.07
C ASP A 123 12.05 -10.65 6.49
N ALA A 124 13.06 -9.78 6.54
CA ALA A 124 14.42 -10.05 6.04
C ALA A 124 15.12 -11.22 6.76
N SER A 125 14.71 -11.54 7.99
CA SER A 125 15.22 -12.69 8.75
C SER A 125 14.51 -14.00 8.40
N GLY A 126 13.49 -13.94 7.53
CA GLY A 126 12.68 -15.09 7.13
C GLY A 126 11.60 -15.46 8.15
N VAL A 127 11.35 -14.60 9.13
CA VAL A 127 10.32 -14.80 10.16
C VAL A 127 8.95 -14.41 9.59
N PRO A 128 7.92 -15.27 9.71
CA PRO A 128 6.56 -14.93 9.30
C PRO A 128 6.04 -13.70 10.05
N ARG A 129 5.51 -12.73 9.30
CA ARG A 129 4.87 -11.52 9.83
C ARG A 129 3.39 -11.49 9.55
N GLN A 130 2.99 -11.92 8.36
CA GLN A 130 1.59 -11.95 7.96
C GLN A 130 1.27 -13.22 7.17
N THR A 131 0.07 -13.74 7.36
CA THR A 131 -0.44 -14.92 6.64
C THR A 131 -1.81 -14.59 6.06
N LEU A 132 -1.97 -14.78 4.75
CA LEU A 132 -3.19 -14.45 4.03
C LEU A 132 -3.75 -15.70 3.35
N ASN A 133 -5.06 -15.87 3.47
CA ASN A 133 -5.79 -16.86 2.70
C ASN A 133 -6.01 -16.34 1.28
N VAL A 134 -5.55 -17.10 0.28
CA VAL A 134 -5.61 -16.68 -1.14
C VAL A 134 -6.41 -17.67 -1.99
N GLU A 135 -7.32 -18.43 -1.37
CA GLU A 135 -8.15 -19.42 -2.06
C GLU A 135 -8.99 -18.82 -3.19
N LYS A 136 -9.42 -17.56 -3.02
CA LYS A 136 -10.25 -16.84 -3.98
C LYS A 136 -9.44 -15.99 -4.96
N TRP A 137 -8.12 -15.96 -4.84
CA TRP A 137 -7.28 -15.12 -5.69
C TRP A 137 -6.96 -15.85 -6.98
N ASP A 138 -6.92 -15.11 -8.08
CA ASP A 138 -6.38 -15.62 -9.34
C ASP A 138 -4.88 -15.29 -9.48
N THR A 139 -4.28 -15.84 -10.53
CA THR A 139 -2.85 -15.66 -10.82
C THR A 139 -2.48 -14.17 -11.00
N ASN A 140 -3.37 -13.36 -11.58
CA ASN A 140 -3.12 -11.93 -11.80
C ASN A 140 -3.14 -11.15 -10.49
N THR A 141 -4.12 -11.43 -9.63
CA THR A 141 -4.27 -10.81 -8.31
C THR A 141 -3.07 -11.15 -7.43
N LEU A 142 -2.67 -12.42 -7.39
CA LEU A 142 -1.50 -12.86 -6.64
C LEU A 142 -0.21 -12.16 -7.14
N THR A 143 0.01 -12.18 -8.46
CA THR A 143 1.18 -11.55 -9.08
C THR A 143 1.22 -10.04 -8.80
N GLY A 144 0.09 -9.36 -8.99
CA GLY A 144 -0.03 -7.93 -8.73
C GLY A 144 0.19 -7.58 -7.26
N TYR A 145 -0.33 -8.38 -6.33
CA TYR A 145 -0.14 -8.18 -4.90
C TYR A 145 1.33 -8.32 -4.49
N VAL A 146 1.99 -9.40 -4.93
CA VAL A 146 3.41 -9.64 -4.66
C VAL A 146 4.28 -8.55 -5.30
N PHE A 147 3.95 -8.09 -6.51
CA PHE A 147 4.64 -6.98 -7.17
C PHE A 147 4.46 -5.65 -6.42
N PHE A 148 3.25 -5.36 -5.96
CA PHE A 148 2.92 -4.14 -5.20
C PHE A 148 3.71 -4.07 -3.89
N LEU A 149 3.89 -5.19 -3.21
CA LEU A 149 4.71 -5.31 -2.01
C LEU A 149 6.22 -5.15 -2.28
N LYS A 150 6.63 -5.01 -3.55
CA LYS A 150 8.04 -4.94 -3.98
C LYS A 150 8.88 -6.09 -3.41
N ILE A 151 8.27 -7.27 -3.31
CA ILE A 151 8.95 -8.49 -2.87
C ILE A 151 10.13 -8.77 -3.76
#